data_AF-A0A956R597-F1
#
_entry.id   AF-A0A956R597-F1
#
_cell.length_a   1.000
_cell.length_b   1.000
_cell.length_c   1.000
_cell.angle_alpha   90.00
_cell.angle_beta   90.00
_cell.angle_gamma   90.00
#
_symmetry.space_group_name_H-M   'P 1'
#
loop_
_entity.id
_entity.type
_entity.pdbx_description
1 polymer ?
#
loop_
_entity_poly.entity_id
_entity_poly.type
_entity_poly.pdbx_seq_one_letter_code
_entity_poly.pdbx_strand_id
1 'polypeptide(L)'
;PPPQYGAGRRFSGRFDKGVVLVGHSLGGGIASYAAAQHGTHAATIFPAPINPLWLGFPLPPWPAKGTTIQNYVCSGEILTMAAWTPHMRRYGKDVWIESNASGPIDKHGLSEIKVPTPSRS
;
A
#
# COMPACT_ATOMS: atom_id res chain seq x y z
N PRO A 1 -4.83 11.87 -12.50
CA PRO A 1 -5.06 10.94 -11.37
C PRO A 1 -6.46 11.12 -10.77
N PRO A 2 -7.08 10.06 -10.21
CA PRO A 2 -8.35 10.19 -9.51
C PRO A 2 -8.22 11.19 -8.34
N PRO A 3 -9.29 11.93 -7.99
CA PRO A 3 -9.22 13.02 -7.02
C PRO A 3 -8.59 12.65 -5.67
N GLN A 4 -8.87 11.44 -5.18
CA GLN A 4 -8.34 10.93 -3.91
C GLN A 4 -6.80 10.81 -3.88
N TYR A 5 -6.15 10.44 -4.98
CA TYR A 5 -4.69 10.39 -5.06
C TYR A 5 -4.07 11.79 -5.10
N GLY A 6 -4.74 12.73 -5.78
CA GLY A 6 -4.34 14.14 -5.78
C GLY A 6 -4.46 14.77 -4.39
N ALA A 7 -5.52 14.44 -3.64
CA ALA A 7 -5.72 14.89 -2.26
C ALA A 7 -4.64 14.31 -1.33
N GLY A 8 -4.37 13.00 -1.40
CA GLY A 8 -3.32 12.37 -0.59
C GLY A 8 -1.94 12.97 -0.85
N ARG A 9 -1.58 13.19 -2.12
CA ARG A 9 -0.32 13.85 -2.49
C ARG A 9 -0.22 15.28 -1.94
N ARG A 10 -1.29 16.07 -1.99
CA ARG A 10 -1.28 17.43 -1.42
C ARG A 10 -1.19 17.42 0.10
N PHE A 11 -1.85 16.46 0.74
CA PHE A 11 -1.81 16.31 2.19
C PHE A 11 -0.39 15.94 2.65
N SER A 12 0.22 14.92 2.05
CA SER A 12 1.58 14.49 2.43
C SER A 12 2.63 15.57 2.19
N GLY A 13 2.46 16.41 1.15
CA GLY A 13 3.38 17.52 0.86
C GLY A 13 3.41 18.63 1.91
N ARG A 14 2.54 18.56 2.94
CA ARG A 14 2.54 19.48 4.09
C ARG A 14 3.44 19.00 5.24
N PHE A 15 3.95 17.77 5.16
CA PHE A 15 4.74 17.15 6.21
C PHE A 15 6.17 16.90 5.70
N ASP A 16 7.14 17.06 6.60
CA ASP A 16 8.53 16.72 6.31
C ASP A 16 8.74 15.21 6.22
N LYS A 17 9.93 14.79 5.78
CA LYS A 17 10.31 13.37 5.60
C LYS A 17 10.29 12.53 6.90
N GLY A 18 10.06 13.15 8.06
CA GLY A 18 9.97 12.49 9.36
C GLY A 18 8.64 11.78 9.64
N VAL A 19 7.68 11.76 8.71
CA VAL A 19 6.38 11.09 8.91
C VAL A 19 6.28 9.76 8.16
N VAL A 20 5.52 8.84 8.75
CA VAL A 20 5.12 7.58 8.11
C VAL A 20 3.65 7.67 7.72
N LEU A 21 3.36 7.52 6.43
CA LEU A 21 2.00 7.45 5.93
C LEU A 21 1.47 6.02 6.10
N VAL A 22 0.29 5.88 6.70
CA VAL A 22 -0.36 4.59 6.90
C VAL A 22 -1.69 4.54 6.18
N GLY A 23 -2.08 3.35 5.74
CA GLY A 23 -3.36 3.18 5.08
C GLY A 23 -3.69 1.72 4.81
N HIS A 24 -4.98 1.43 4.83
CA HIS A 24 -5.56 0.15 4.44
C HIS A 24 -6.31 0.26 3.12
N SER A 25 -6.34 -0.79 2.31
CA SER A 25 -7.14 -0.84 1.08
C SER A 25 -6.82 0.33 0.13
N LEU A 26 -7.83 1.06 -0.35
CA LEU A 26 -7.66 2.28 -1.15
C LEU A 26 -6.77 3.32 -0.43
N GLY A 27 -6.93 3.49 0.87
CA GLY A 27 -6.09 4.38 1.68
C GLY A 27 -4.61 3.97 1.65
N GLY A 28 -4.33 2.67 1.62
CA GLY A 28 -2.98 2.14 1.44
C GLY A 28 -2.40 2.50 0.07
N GLY A 29 -3.18 2.34 -1.01
CA GLY A 29 -2.76 2.75 -2.35
C GLY A 29 -2.45 4.25 -2.43
N ILE A 30 -3.26 5.10 -1.79
CA ILE A 30 -3.04 6.55 -1.72
C ILE A 30 -1.79 6.89 -0.91
N ALA A 31 -1.59 6.24 0.25
CA ALA A 31 -0.42 6.45 1.11
C ALA A 31 0.88 6.07 0.39
N SER A 32 0.93 4.89 -0.25
CA SER A 32 2.09 4.44 -1.01
C SER A 32 2.38 5.35 -2.21
N TYR A 33 1.35 5.81 -2.92
CA TYR A 33 1.52 6.79 -4.00
C TYR A 33 2.10 8.11 -3.47
N ALA A 34 1.51 8.66 -2.41
CA ALA A 34 1.94 9.93 -1.82
C ALA A 34 3.39 9.84 -1.33
N ALA A 35 3.77 8.75 -0.64
CA ALA A 35 5.13 8.53 -0.17
C ALA A 35 6.12 8.44 -1.33
N ALA A 36 5.78 7.69 -2.39
CA ALA A 36 6.62 7.56 -3.57
C ALA A 36 6.86 8.89 -4.30
N GLN A 37 5.89 9.82 -4.25
CA GLN A 37 6.03 11.14 -4.88
C GLN A 37 6.90 12.11 -4.06
N HIS A 38 6.87 12.02 -2.73
CA HIS A 38 7.53 12.99 -1.84
C HIS A 38 8.83 12.50 -1.21
N GLY A 39 9.20 11.24 -1.40
CA GLY A 39 10.42 10.71 -0.78
C GLY A 39 10.26 10.46 0.71
N THR A 40 9.08 9.99 1.14
CA THR A 40 8.74 9.74 2.56
C THR A 40 8.58 8.25 2.84
N HIS A 41 8.14 7.91 4.05
CA HIS A 41 7.91 6.53 4.45
C HIS A 41 6.42 6.17 4.40
N ALA A 42 6.10 4.91 4.07
CA ALA A 42 4.76 4.37 4.23
C ALA A 42 4.77 2.92 4.75
N ALA A 43 3.76 2.62 5.57
CA ALA A 43 3.44 1.27 6.03
C ALA A 43 1.95 1.03 5.75
N THR A 44 1.65 0.11 4.83
CA THR A 44 0.29 -0.08 4.33
C THR A 44 -0.16 -1.52 4.49
N ILE A 45 -1.45 -1.74 4.67
CA ILE A 45 -2.04 -3.06 4.87
C ILE A 45 -3.03 -3.31 3.74
N PHE A 46 -2.86 -4.41 3.00
CA PHE A 46 -3.67 -4.76 1.83
C PHE A 46 -3.88 -3.56 0.89
N PRO A 47 -2.83 -2.85 0.47
CA PRO A 47 -2.99 -1.64 -0.32
C PRO A 47 -3.58 -1.97 -1.70
N ALA A 48 -4.54 -1.16 -2.13
CA ALA A 48 -5.06 -1.23 -3.49
C ALA A 48 -3.92 -0.95 -4.48
N PRO A 49 -3.70 -1.84 -5.46
CA PRO A 49 -2.73 -1.57 -6.49
C PRO A 49 -3.18 -0.39 -7.35
N ILE A 50 -2.22 0.23 -8.01
CA ILE A 50 -2.40 1.44 -8.78
C ILE A 50 -2.27 1.09 -10.25
N ASN A 51 -3.26 1.47 -11.06
CA ASN A 51 -3.13 1.45 -12.50
C ASN A 51 -2.44 2.74 -12.98
N PRO A 52 -1.25 2.67 -13.61
CA PRO A 52 -0.56 3.85 -14.12
C PRO A 52 -1.40 4.67 -15.10
N LEU A 53 -2.27 4.03 -15.88
CA LEU A 53 -3.15 4.69 -16.85
C LEU A 53 -4.17 5.62 -16.15
N TRP A 54 -4.65 5.24 -14.96
CA TRP A 54 -5.57 6.08 -14.18
C TRP A 54 -4.91 7.35 -13.66
N LEU A 55 -3.58 7.34 -13.49
CA LEU A 55 -2.84 8.49 -12.98
C LEU A 55 -2.52 9.53 -14.06
N GLY A 56 -2.74 9.23 -15.34
CA GLY A 56 -2.73 10.20 -16.44
C GLY A 56 -1.36 10.74 -16.86
N PHE A 57 -0.27 10.16 -16.34
CA PHE A 57 1.14 10.50 -16.64
C PHE A 57 1.98 9.24 -16.46
N PRO A 58 3.19 9.13 -17.05
CA PRO A 58 4.11 8.07 -16.67
C PRO A 58 4.43 8.26 -15.19
N LEU A 59 3.83 7.40 -14.35
CA LEU A 59 4.29 7.21 -13.00
C LEU A 59 5.81 7.10 -13.05
N PRO A 60 6.57 7.85 -12.22
CA PRO A 60 7.99 7.61 -12.16
C PRO A 60 8.18 6.11 -11.92
N PRO A 61 8.99 5.42 -12.75
CA PRO A 61 9.12 3.97 -12.68
C PRO A 61 9.60 3.54 -11.29
N TRP A 62 10.21 4.47 -10.55
CA TRP A 62 10.78 4.28 -9.24
C TRP A 62 10.30 5.36 -8.26
N PRO A 63 10.14 5.02 -6.97
CA PRO A 63 9.90 6.00 -5.92
C PRO A 63 10.99 7.08 -5.84
N ALA A 64 10.67 8.27 -5.34
CA ALA A 64 11.65 9.32 -5.08
C ALA A 64 12.76 8.83 -4.13
N LYS A 65 13.98 9.37 -4.27
CA LYS A 65 15.14 8.98 -3.44
C LYS A 65 14.84 9.15 -1.95
N GLY A 66 15.14 8.12 -1.15
CA GLY A 66 14.87 8.10 0.29
C GLY A 66 13.49 7.55 0.67
N THR A 67 12.63 7.21 -0.29
CA THR A 67 11.34 6.56 -0.02
C THR A 67 11.54 5.18 0.59
N THR A 68 10.76 4.82 1.61
CA THR A 68 10.62 3.43 2.07
C THR A 68 9.15 3.09 2.18
N ILE A 69 8.68 2.08 1.44
CA ILE A 69 7.28 1.65 1.47
C ILE A 69 7.25 0.16 1.78
N GLN A 70 6.53 -0.20 2.85
CA GLN A 70 6.25 -1.58 3.23
C GLN A 70 4.76 -1.86 3.04
N ASN A 71 4.44 -2.93 2.31
CA ASN A 71 3.07 -3.38 2.07
C ASN A 71 2.86 -4.70 2.81
N TYR A 72 2.09 -4.70 3.88
CA TYR A 72 1.65 -5.91 4.56
C TYR A 72 0.54 -6.56 3.74
N VAL A 73 0.82 -7.76 3.22
CA VAL A 73 -0.03 -8.45 2.24
C VAL A 73 -0.16 -9.91 2.63
N CYS A 74 -1.27 -10.57 2.28
CA CYS A 74 -1.44 -11.99 2.54
C CYS A 74 -1.91 -12.74 1.30
N SER A 75 -1.60 -14.04 1.25
CA SER A 75 -1.90 -14.87 0.09
C SER A 75 -3.41 -15.07 -0.07
N GLY A 76 -3.90 -14.85 -1.29
CA GLY A 76 -5.30 -15.02 -1.65
C GLY A 76 -6.23 -13.87 -1.20
N GLU A 77 -5.71 -12.78 -0.65
CA GLU A 77 -6.49 -11.56 -0.41
C GLU A 77 -6.75 -10.81 -1.72
N ILE A 78 -7.95 -10.23 -1.86
CA ILE A 78 -8.48 -9.74 -3.14
C ILE A 78 -7.60 -8.68 -3.82
N LEU A 79 -7.06 -7.69 -3.09
CA LEU A 79 -6.21 -6.63 -3.63
C LEU A 79 -4.79 -7.09 -3.87
N THR A 80 -4.31 -8.05 -3.08
CA THR A 80 -3.04 -8.74 -3.29
C THR A 80 -3.07 -9.54 -4.57
N MET A 81 -4.16 -10.25 -4.86
CA MET A 81 -4.37 -10.93 -6.14
C MET A 81 -4.50 -9.92 -7.29
N ALA A 82 -5.24 -8.82 -7.10
CA ALA A 82 -5.41 -7.80 -8.13
C ALA A 82 -4.06 -7.17 -8.56
N ALA A 83 -3.09 -7.08 -7.64
CA ALA A 83 -1.75 -6.56 -7.92
C ALA A 83 -0.93 -7.43 -8.87
N TRP A 84 -1.35 -8.67 -9.15
CA TRP A 84 -0.69 -9.57 -10.11
C TRP A 84 -1.18 -9.37 -11.54
N THR A 85 -2.19 -8.53 -11.75
CA THR A 85 -2.67 -8.22 -13.11
C THR A 85 -1.67 -7.30 -13.84
N PRO A 86 -1.42 -7.50 -15.15
CA PRO A 86 -0.32 -6.85 -15.89
C PRO A 86 -0.31 -5.30 -15.88
N HIS A 87 -1.43 -4.66 -15.52
CA HIS A 87 -1.59 -3.21 -15.53
C HIS A 87 -1.65 -2.60 -14.13
N MET A 88 -1.56 -3.41 -13.10
CA MET A 88 -1.61 -3.00 -11.71
C MET A 88 -0.21 -3.00 -11.12
N ARG A 89 0.12 -1.97 -10.35
CA ARG A 89 1.43 -1.83 -9.70
C ARG A 89 1.27 -1.48 -8.23
N ARG A 90 2.18 -1.99 -7.41
CA ARG A 90 2.43 -1.49 -6.05
C ARG A 90 3.81 -0.89 -5.98
N TYR A 91 3.94 0.18 -5.20
CA TYR A 91 5.23 0.72 -4.81
C TYR A 91 5.74 0.02 -3.56
N GLY A 92 7.05 -0.13 -3.43
CA GLY A 92 7.66 -0.67 -2.21
C GLY A 92 7.81 -2.18 -2.21
N LYS A 93 8.11 -2.70 -1.01
CA LYS A 93 8.35 -4.12 -0.76
C LYS A 93 7.14 -4.74 -0.08
N ASP A 94 6.76 -5.92 -0.54
CA ASP A 94 5.75 -6.73 0.10
C ASP A 94 6.32 -7.47 1.32
N VAL A 95 5.59 -7.40 2.43
CA VAL A 95 5.81 -8.13 3.67
C VAL A 95 4.64 -9.10 3.82
N TRP A 96 4.93 -10.39 3.67
CA TRP A 96 3.90 -11.42 3.73
C TRP A 96 3.48 -11.69 5.17
N ILE A 97 2.18 -11.58 5.42
CA ILE A 97 1.53 -11.88 6.70
C ILE A 97 0.50 -13.01 6.51
N GLU A 98 0.12 -13.64 7.62
CA GLU A 98 -0.90 -14.69 7.64
C GLU A 98 -2.28 -14.11 7.93
N SER A 99 -3.33 -14.84 7.53
CA SER A 99 -4.73 -14.51 7.79
C SER A 99 -5.46 -15.74 8.32
N ASN A 100 -6.42 -15.54 9.22
CA ASN A 100 -7.31 -16.58 9.73
C ASN A 100 -8.48 -16.88 8.76
N ALA A 101 -8.82 -15.92 7.92
CA ALA A 101 -9.87 -16.08 6.93
C ALA A 101 -9.48 -16.96 5.73
N SER A 102 -10.48 -17.59 5.12
CA SER A 102 -10.36 -18.42 3.92
C SER A 102 -10.73 -17.66 2.64
N GLY A 103 -11.76 -16.80 2.67
CA GLY A 103 -12.27 -16.05 1.53
C GLY A 103 -11.42 -14.83 1.14
N PRO A 104 -11.26 -14.50 -0.16
CA PRO A 104 -10.45 -13.36 -0.59
C PRO A 104 -10.89 -12.00 -0.05
N ILE A 105 -12.20 -11.79 0.08
CA ILE A 105 -12.78 -10.56 0.64
C ILE A 105 -12.67 -10.57 2.16
N ASP A 106 -12.87 -11.71 2.80
CA ASP A 106 -12.78 -11.83 4.26
C ASP A 106 -11.34 -11.54 4.74
N LYS A 107 -10.34 -12.09 4.03
CA LYS A 107 -8.91 -11.82 4.25
C LYS A 107 -8.54 -10.34 4.15
N HIS A 108 -9.34 -9.52 3.48
CA HIS A 108 -9.12 -8.07 3.37
C HIS A 108 -9.44 -7.33 4.67
N GLY A 109 -10.23 -7.95 5.56
CA GLY A 109 -10.54 -7.43 6.88
C GLY A 109 -9.32 -7.40 7.78
N LEU A 110 -9.07 -6.27 8.44
CA LEU A 110 -7.97 -6.13 9.40
C LEU A 110 -8.11 -7.07 10.61
N SER A 111 -9.35 -7.46 10.95
CA SER A 111 -9.64 -8.42 12.03
C SER A 111 -9.13 -9.83 11.74
N GLU A 112 -8.91 -10.16 10.47
CA GLU A 112 -8.52 -11.50 10.05
C GLU A 112 -7.01 -11.69 10.02
N ILE A 113 -6.23 -10.62 10.25
CA ILE A 113 -4.78 -10.70 10.32
C ILE A 113 -4.38 -11.61 11.50
N LYS A 114 -3.60 -12.65 11.19
CA LYS A 114 -3.09 -13.54 12.21
C LYS A 114 -1.90 -12.88 12.90
N VAL A 115 -2.13 -12.42 14.13
CA VAL A 115 -1.07 -11.87 14.97
C VAL A 115 -0.17 -13.02 15.42
N PRO A 116 1.16 -12.94 15.26
CA PRO A 116 2.07 -13.93 15.81
C PRO A 116 1.85 -14.01 17.32
N THR A 117 1.49 -15.19 17.83
CA THR A 117 1.50 -15.42 19.28
C THR A 117 2.96 -15.26 19.74
N PRO A 118 3.29 -14.33 20.64
CA PRO A 118 4.65 -14.22 21.13
C PRO A 118 5.03 -15.57 21.75
N SER A 119 6.09 -16.20 21.24
CA SER A 119 6.67 -17.35 21.92
C SER A 119 7.11 -16.88 23.31
N ARG A 120 6.51 -17.43 24.36
CA ARG A 120 7.07 -17.28 25.70
C ARG A 120 8.42 -17.99 25.69
N SER A 121 9.49 -17.20 25.62
CA SER A 121 10.85 -17.61 25.97
C SER A 121 10.97 -17.80 27.47
#